data_AF-A0A7V3UWC4-F1
#
_entry.id   AF-A0A7V3UWC4-F1
#
_cell.length_a   1.000
_cell.length_b   1.000
_cell.length_c   1.000
_cell.angle_alpha   90.00
_cell.angle_beta   90.00
_cell.angle_gamma   90.00
#
_symmetry.space_group_name_H-M   'P 1'
#
loop_
_entity.id
_entity.type
_entity.pdbx_description
1 polymer ?
#
loop_
_entity_poly.entity_id
_entity_poly.type
_entity_poly.pdbx_seq_one_letter_code
_entity_poly.pdbx_strand_id
1 'polypeptide(L)' 'MVRFHPRSLVFLTFNYFVYIITSISSNKYYIGHTSDLNDRLKRHNQNLVKAI' A
#
# COMPACT_ATOMS: atom_id res chain seq x y z
N MET A 1 -16.95 -35.58 -27.80
CA MET A 1 -15.66 -34.84 -27.88
C MET A 1 -15.87 -33.46 -27.28
N VAL A 2 -15.43 -33.23 -26.04
CA VAL A 2 -15.66 -31.96 -25.32
C VAL A 2 -14.43 -31.08 -25.49
N ARG A 3 -14.56 -29.92 -26.14
CA ARG A 3 -13.46 -28.97 -26.38
C ARG A 3 -13.23 -28.10 -25.14
N PHE A 4 -12.15 -28.36 -24.40
CA PHE A 4 -11.65 -27.47 -23.35
C PHE A 4 -11.11 -26.18 -24.00
N HIS A 5 -11.66 -25.03 -23.59
CA HIS A 5 -11.11 -23.71 -23.90
C HIS A 5 -10.51 -23.14 -22.61
N PRO A 6 -9.18 -23.00 -22.49
CA PRO A 6 -8.58 -22.37 -21.32
C PRO A 6 -8.97 -20.89 -21.33
N ARG A 7 -9.87 -20.49 -20.43
CA ARG A 7 -10.08 -19.07 -20.15
C ARG A 7 -8.80 -18.56 -19.48
N SER A 8 -8.19 -17.55 -20.08
CA SER A 8 -6.95 -16.93 -19.63
C SER A 8 -6.97 -16.69 -18.12
N LEU A 9 -6.01 -17.27 -17.42
CA LEU A 9 -5.85 -17.11 -15.98
C LEU A 9 -5.21 -15.73 -15.73
N VAL A 10 -6.03 -14.73 -15.42
CA VAL A 10 -5.54 -13.39 -15.07
C VAL A 10 -4.96 -13.43 -13.65
N PHE A 11 -3.63 -13.40 -13.55
CA PHE A 11 -2.94 -13.26 -12.25
C PHE A 11 -3.00 -11.78 -11.81
N LEU A 12 -3.88 -11.49 -10.85
CA LEU A 12 -3.91 -10.19 -10.16
C LEU A 12 -2.80 -10.16 -9.10
N THR A 13 -1.68 -9.50 -9.40
CA THR A 13 -0.63 -9.27 -8.40
C THR A 13 -1.02 -8.08 -7.51
N PHE A 14 -1.28 -8.32 -6.23
CA PHE A 14 -1.46 -7.24 -5.24
C PHE A 14 -0.10 -6.86 -4.66
N ASN A 15 0.36 -5.63 -4.91
CA ASN A 15 1.58 -5.10 -4.32
C ASN A 15 1.31 -4.62 -2.88
N TYR A 16 2.20 -4.95 -1.95
CA TYR A 16 2.15 -4.49 -0.57
C TYR A 16 3.54 -4.05 -0.12
N PHE A 17 3.62 -2.88 0.50
CA PHE A 17 4.86 -2.23 0.88
C PHE A 17 4.95 -2.08 2.39
N VAL A 18 6.17 -2.24 2.95
CA VAL A 18 6.54 -1.78 4.28
C VAL A 18 7.38 -0.51 4.11
N TYR A 19 7.11 0.53 4.90
CA TYR A 19 7.74 1.84 4.74
C TYR A 19 8.11 2.47 6.08
N ILE A 20 9.00 3.47 6.01
CA ILE A 20 9.34 4.40 7.10
C ILE A 20 9.07 5.82 6.59
N ILE A 21 8.27 6.59 7.32
CA ILE A 21 8.04 8.02 7.06
C ILE A 21 8.72 8.83 8.17
N THR A 22 9.59 9.76 7.79
CA THR A 22 10.22 10.69 8.73
C THR A 22 9.44 12.01 8.76
N SER A 23 9.03 12.44 9.94
CA SER A 23 8.45 13.77 10.14
C SER A 23 9.55 14.82 10.17
N ILE A 24 9.53 15.74 9.21
CA ILE A 24 10.49 16.87 9.14
C ILE A 24 10.30 17.82 10.34
N SER A 25 9.07 18.03 10.80
CA SER A 25 8.76 18.97 11.88
C SER A 25 9.05 18.44 13.28
N SER A 26 8.90 17.13 13.50
CA SER A 26 9.04 16.52 14.84
C SER A 26 10.23 15.58 14.98
N ASN A 27 10.99 15.35 13.90
CA ASN A 27 12.09 14.39 13.82
C ASN A 27 11.71 12.98 14.32
N LYS A 28 10.43 12.63 14.20
CA LYS A 28 9.88 11.30 14.53
C LYS A 28 9.85 10.41 13.31
N TYR A 29 9.96 9.11 13.52
CA TYR A 29 9.84 8.09 12.49
C TYR A 29 8.55 7.29 12.68
N TYR A 30 7.88 7.00 11.57
CA TYR A 30 6.66 6.19 11.54
C TYR A 30 6.87 4.98 10.64
N ILE A 31 6.67 3.79 11.17
CA ILE A 31 6.82 2.54 10.45
C ILE A 31 5.43 2.00 10.15
N GLY A 32 5.20 1.52 8.94
CA GLY A 32 3.91 0.96 8.58
C GLY A 32 3.93 0.17 7.30
N HIS A 33 2.75 -0.28 6.89
CA HIS A 33 2.55 -1.04 5.66
C HIS A 33 1.33 -0.50 4.91
N THR A 34 1.33 -0.61 3.58
CA THR A 34 0.24 -0.17 2.70
C THR A 34 0.37 -0.82 1.32
N SER A 35 -0.75 -1.03 0.63
CA SER A 35 -0.75 -1.35 -0.80
C SER A 35 -0.62 -0.10 -1.69
N ASP A 36 -0.83 1.10 -1.14
CA ASP A 36 -0.73 2.38 -1.83
C ASP A 36 0.03 3.41 -0.98
N LEU A 37 1.24 3.76 -1.42
CA LEU A 37 2.11 4.72 -0.73
C LEU A 37 1.60 6.16 -0.85
N ASN A 38 0.96 6.53 -1.97
CA ASN A 38 0.51 7.90 -2.22
C ASN A 38 -0.69 8.24 -1.34
N ASP A 39 -1.68 7.37 -1.30
CA ASP A 39 -2.84 7.51 -0.42
C ASP A 39 -2.40 7.53 1.05
N ARG A 40 -1.46 6.67 1.44
CA ARG A 40 -0.92 6.66 2.80
C ARG A 40 -0.26 7.98 3.18
N LEU A 41 0.57 8.55 2.31
CA LEU A 41 1.24 9.81 2.56
C LEU A 41 0.25 10.97 2.69
N LYS A 42 -0.79 11.01 1.84
CA LYS A 42 -1.87 12.01 1.91
C LYS A 42 -2.60 11.94 3.25
N ARG A 43 -3.06 10.76 3.66
CA ARG A 43 -3.77 10.57 4.93
C ARG A 43 -2.93 10.95 6.15
N HIS A 44 -1.64 10.62 6.12
CA HIS A 44 -0.70 10.96 7.20
C HIS A 44 -0.54 12.48 7.33
N ASN A 45 -0.35 13.20 6.22
CA ASN A 45 -0.21 14.65 6.23
C ASN A 45 -1.50 15.40 6.61
N GLN A 46 -2.66 14.76 6.46
CA GLN A 46 -3.96 15.29 6.87
C GLN A 46 -4.31 14.99 8.34
N ASN A 47 -3.41 14.36 9.12
CA ASN A 47 -3.68 13.88 10.49
C ASN A 47 -4.88 12.92 10.60
N LEU A 48 -5.28 12.28 9.50
CA LEU A 48 -6.42 11.34 9.47
C LEU A 48 -6.07 9.95 10.01
N VAL A 49 -4.80 9.73 10.34
CA VAL A 49 -4.29 8.49 10.92
C VAL A 49 -3.37 8.84 12.08
N LYS A 50 -3.55 8.17 13.22
CA LYS A 50 -2.56 8.27 14.30
C LYS A 50 -1.25 7.69 13.81
N ALA A 51 -0.23 8.52 13.95
CA ALA A 51 1.15 8.12 13.93
C ALA A 51 1.36 7.12 15.09
N ILE A 52 1.69 5.88 14.76
CA ILE A 52 1.98 4.81 15.73
C ILE A 52 3.45 4.93 16.14
#